data_AF-K2HDC0-F1
#
_entry.id   AF-K2HDC0-F1
#
_cell.length_a   1.000
_cell.length_b   1.000
_cell.length_c   1.000
_cell.angle_alpha   90.00
_cell.angle_beta   90.00
_cell.angle_gamma   90.00
#
_symmetry.space_group_name_H-M   'P 1'
#
loop_
_entity.id
_entity.type
_entity.pdbx_description
1 polymer ?
#
loop_
_entity_poly.entity_id
_entity_poly.type
_entity_poly.pdbx_seq_one_letter_code
_entity_poly.pdbx_strand_id
1 'polypeptide(L)'
;MPYTKEKVPIQNPQENAIVISFSIHYITQYGQELYVNLDDYTCKKLTWTSGHIWKGTITLVRPRTLKWSYSLLCGEIVLRREELRCPRIYSLDDIHKYYHIYDRWDNPQSSVSPLTFGALPLSDEKTFSSNNEGGYFSPRSSRYITSIYVTPKKVKDTNSDDDN
;
A
#
# COMPACT_ATOMS: atom_id res chain seq x y z
N MET A 1 -31.45 -30.05 -29.90
CA MET A 1 -30.34 -29.11 -29.64
C MET A 1 -30.32 -28.80 -28.15
N PRO A 2 -29.43 -29.39 -27.33
CA PRO A 2 -29.32 -29.01 -25.93
C PRO A 2 -28.45 -27.75 -25.79
N TYR A 3 -28.93 -26.77 -25.02
CA TYR A 3 -28.19 -25.56 -24.68
C TYR A 3 -27.11 -25.89 -23.63
N THR A 4 -25.84 -25.76 -24.00
CA THR A 4 -24.72 -25.78 -23.08
C THR A 4 -24.75 -24.48 -22.27
N LYS A 5 -25.04 -24.57 -20.96
CA LYS A 5 -24.83 -23.46 -20.03
C LYS A 5 -23.32 -23.25 -19.89
N GLU A 6 -22.79 -22.19 -20.52
CA GLU A 6 -21.45 -21.72 -20.22
C GLU A 6 -21.38 -21.37 -18.73
N LYS A 7 -20.54 -22.10 -17.98
CA LYS A 7 -20.14 -21.71 -16.63
C LYS A 7 -19.26 -20.47 -16.78
N VAL A 8 -19.81 -19.31 -16.47
CA VAL A 8 -19.03 -18.09 -16.26
C VAL A 8 -18.03 -18.37 -15.12
N PRO A 9 -16.72 -18.22 -15.34
CA PRO A 9 -15.75 -18.38 -14.26
C PRO A 9 -16.02 -17.32 -13.20
N ILE A 10 -16.30 -17.75 -11.97
CA ILE A 10 -16.37 -16.86 -10.82
C ILE A 10 -14.93 -16.39 -10.56
N GLN A 11 -14.56 -15.23 -11.09
CA GLN A 11 -13.26 -14.61 -10.78
C GLN A 11 -13.22 -14.34 -9.28
N ASN A 12 -12.23 -14.92 -8.60
CA ASN A 12 -12.04 -14.74 -7.17
C ASN A 12 -11.66 -13.26 -6.92
N PRO A 13 -12.47 -12.46 -6.20
CA PRO A 13 -12.24 -11.01 -6.07
C PRO A 13 -10.86 -10.65 -5.50
N GLN A 14 -10.23 -11.58 -4.79
CA GLN A 14 -8.92 -11.41 -4.18
C GLN A 14 -7.75 -11.40 -5.17
N GLU A 15 -7.89 -11.96 -6.37
CA GLU A 15 -6.79 -11.98 -7.35
C GLU A 15 -6.46 -10.60 -7.92
N ASN A 16 -7.45 -9.69 -7.90
CA ASN A 16 -7.36 -8.34 -8.45
C ASN A 16 -7.24 -7.25 -7.37
N ALA A 17 -7.01 -7.62 -6.11
CA ALA A 17 -6.81 -6.65 -5.05
C ALA A 17 -5.37 -6.10 -5.08
N ILE A 18 -5.27 -4.77 -5.04
CA ILE A 18 -4.02 -4.02 -4.83
C ILE A 18 -4.12 -3.32 -3.49
N VAL A 19 -3.04 -3.37 -2.70
CA VAL A 19 -2.93 -2.71 -1.41
C VAL A 19 -1.96 -1.54 -1.52
N ILE A 20 -2.41 -0.36 -1.11
CA ILE A 20 -1.63 0.87 -1.17
C ILE A 20 -1.47 1.40 0.24
N SER A 21 -0.23 1.51 0.68
CA SER A 21 0.13 2.17 1.93
C SER A 21 0.54 3.61 1.63
N PHE A 22 -0.22 4.56 2.14
CA PHE A 22 0.06 5.98 2.07
C PHE A 22 0.84 6.42 3.31
N SER A 23 1.82 7.29 3.09
CA SER A 23 2.54 8.01 4.12
C SER A 23 2.74 9.44 3.64
N ILE A 24 2.34 10.43 4.44
CA ILE A 24 2.57 11.84 4.11
C ILE A 24 3.19 12.56 5.29
N HIS A 25 4.24 13.32 5.02
CA HIS A 25 4.80 14.23 6.01
C HIS A 25 4.03 15.56 5.99
N TYR A 26 3.37 15.85 7.11
CA TYR A 26 2.63 17.09 7.33
C TYR A 26 2.46 17.40 8.81
N ILE A 27 2.75 18.65 9.19
CA ILE A 27 2.63 19.14 10.56
C ILE A 27 1.20 19.64 10.77
N THR A 28 0.54 19.10 11.79
CA THR A 28 -0.84 19.46 12.18
C THR A 28 -0.86 20.00 13.60
N GLN A 29 -1.92 20.72 13.94
CA GLN A 29 -2.24 21.14 15.30
C GLN A 29 -3.10 20.09 16.00
N TYR A 30 -3.22 20.20 17.33
CA TYR A 30 -4.08 19.32 18.12
C TYR A 30 -5.53 19.39 17.63
N GLY A 31 -6.20 18.23 17.56
CA GLY A 31 -7.59 18.11 17.09
C GLY A 31 -7.75 18.10 15.56
N GLN A 32 -6.67 18.32 14.80
CA GLN A 32 -6.71 18.21 13.34
C GLN A 32 -6.50 16.78 12.86
N GLU A 33 -7.16 16.44 11.76
CA GLU A 33 -7.22 15.08 11.22
C GLU A 33 -6.90 15.11 9.72
N LEU A 34 -6.06 14.18 9.27
CA LEU A 34 -5.65 14.11 7.87
C LEU A 34 -6.34 12.95 7.17
N TYR A 35 -6.82 13.20 5.96
CA TYR A 35 -7.49 12.23 5.11
C TYR A 35 -6.82 12.16 3.75
N VAL A 36 -6.77 10.96 3.18
CA VAL A 36 -6.49 10.74 1.76
C VAL A 36 -7.81 10.48 1.04
N ASN A 37 -7.96 11.10 -0.13
CA ASN A 37 -9.13 10.99 -0.99
C ASN A 37 -8.68 10.44 -2.33
N LEU A 38 -9.35 9.40 -2.79
CA LEU A 38 -9.14 8.82 -4.12
C LEU A 38 -10.21 9.33 -5.09
N ASP A 39 -9.97 9.14 -6.38
CA ASP A 39 -10.90 9.54 -7.44
C ASP A 39 -12.18 8.69 -7.51
N ASP A 40 -12.18 7.49 -6.94
CA ASP A 40 -13.36 6.62 -6.79
C ASP A 40 -14.24 6.98 -5.57
N TYR A 41 -14.06 8.18 -5.01
CA TYR A 41 -14.70 8.66 -3.78
C TYR A 41 -14.30 7.93 -2.50
N THR A 42 -13.34 6.99 -2.55
CA THR A 42 -12.79 6.40 -1.33
C THR A 42 -12.08 7.48 -0.52
N CYS A 43 -12.52 7.65 0.73
CA CYS A 43 -11.91 8.55 1.69
C CYS A 43 -11.40 7.75 2.89
N LYS A 44 -10.16 7.98 3.29
CA LYS A 44 -9.54 7.29 4.41
C LYS A 44 -8.86 8.26 5.36
N LYS A 45 -9.31 8.24 6.61
CA LYS A 45 -8.61 8.88 7.73
C LYS A 45 -7.25 8.22 7.93
N LEU A 46 -6.21 9.05 7.98
CA LEU A 46 -4.84 8.64 8.26
C LEU A 46 -4.59 8.69 9.77
N THR A 47 -3.65 7.86 10.22
CA THR A 47 -3.19 7.81 11.60
C THR A 47 -1.90 8.60 11.73
N TRP A 48 -1.88 9.55 12.66
CA TRP A 48 -0.67 10.31 12.99
C TRP A 48 0.37 9.40 13.63
N THR A 49 1.64 9.59 13.27
CA THR A 49 2.79 8.91 13.87
C THR A 49 3.90 9.92 14.16
N SER A 50 4.82 9.53 15.04
CA SER A 50 5.99 10.35 15.40
C SER A 50 6.76 10.83 14.17
N GLY A 51 7.27 12.07 14.21
CA GLY A 51 7.95 12.70 13.08
C GLY A 51 7.00 13.38 12.08
N HIS A 52 5.77 13.68 12.50
CA HIS A 52 4.75 14.35 11.67
C HIS A 52 4.42 13.59 10.38
N ILE A 53 4.43 12.25 10.48
CA ILE A 53 4.06 11.37 9.36
C ILE A 53 2.68 10.81 9.63
N TRP A 54 1.78 11.00 8.69
CA TRP A 54 0.45 10.42 8.70
C TRP A 54 0.43 9.19 7.79
N LYS A 55 -0.12 8.07 8.28
CA LYS A 55 -0.10 6.78 7.58
C LYS A 55 -1.50 6.20 7.43
N GLY A 56 -1.75 5.51 6.32
CA GLY A 56 -2.99 4.80 6.10
C GLY A 56 -2.83 3.75 5.02
N THR A 57 -3.69 2.75 5.03
CA THR A 57 -3.69 1.68 4.01
C THR A 57 -5.08 1.57 3.42
N ILE A 58 -5.13 1.43 2.10
CA ILE A 58 -6.35 1.21 1.33
C ILE A 58 -6.15 -0.03 0.46
N THR A 59 -7.18 -0.87 0.38
CA THR A 59 -7.24 -1.98 -0.57
C THR A 59 -8.22 -1.62 -1.66
N LEU A 60 -7.79 -1.72 -2.91
CA LEU A 60 -8.57 -1.38 -4.09
C LEU A 60 -8.65 -2.61 -4.99
N VAL A 61 -9.77 -2.80 -5.68
CA VAL A 61 -9.84 -3.74 -6.81
C VAL A 61 -9.27 -3.01 -8.01
N ARG A 62 -8.28 -3.60 -8.69
CA ARG A 62 -7.45 -2.97 -9.75
C ARG A 62 -8.12 -1.76 -10.42
N PRO A 63 -7.65 -0.54 -10.10
CA PRO A 63 -7.53 0.51 -11.08
C PRO A 63 -6.13 0.45 -11.74
N ARG A 64 -6.03 0.82 -13.02
CA ARG A 64 -4.73 0.94 -13.73
C ARG A 64 -4.01 2.27 -13.49
N THR A 65 -4.77 3.30 -13.12
CA THR A 65 -4.25 4.62 -12.80
C THR A 65 -4.87 5.06 -11.48
N LEU A 66 -4.01 5.34 -10.51
CA LEU A 66 -4.40 5.88 -9.21
C LEU A 66 -4.33 7.40 -9.26
N LYS A 67 -5.35 8.07 -8.74
CA LYS A 67 -5.32 9.52 -8.49
C LYS A 67 -5.75 9.80 -7.06
N TRP A 68 -5.06 10.71 -6.40
CA TRP A 68 -5.36 11.02 -5.00
C TRP A 68 -5.05 12.47 -4.64
N SER A 69 -5.63 12.90 -3.52
CA SER A 69 -5.37 14.19 -2.88
C SER A 69 -5.55 14.07 -1.37
N TYR A 70 -5.04 15.06 -0.63
CA TYR A 70 -5.20 15.12 0.82
C TYR A 70 -6.17 16.21 1.27
N SER A 71 -6.85 15.98 2.39
CA SER A 71 -7.67 16.98 3.07
C SER A 71 -7.37 17.00 4.57
N LEU A 72 -7.40 18.19 5.13
CA LEU A 72 -7.22 18.46 6.55
C LEU A 72 -8.55 18.91 7.15
N LEU A 73 -9.01 18.19 8.16
CA LEU A 73 -10.25 18.46 8.87
C LEU A 73 -9.97 18.78 10.34
N CYS A 74 -10.91 19.44 10.99
CA CYS A 74 -10.99 19.54 12.45
C CYS A 74 -12.44 19.30 12.85
N GLY A 75 -12.73 18.10 13.35
CA GLY A 75 -14.11 17.59 13.43
C GLY A 75 -14.72 17.47 12.04
N GLU A 76 -15.87 18.10 11.81
CA GLU A 76 -16.59 18.06 10.53
C GLU A 76 -16.20 19.19 9.58
N ILE A 77 -15.36 20.14 10.04
CA ILE A 77 -14.98 21.31 9.26
C ILE A 77 -13.74 20.97 8.44
N VAL A 78 -13.84 21.13 7.12
CA VAL A 78 -12.69 21.05 6.21
C VAL A 78 -11.89 22.35 6.36
N LEU A 79 -10.72 22.26 6.98
CA LEU A 79 -9.82 23.40 7.15
C LEU A 79 -9.00 23.67 5.88
N ARG A 80 -8.59 22.60 5.19
CA ARG A 80 -7.76 22.71 4.00
C ARG A 80 -7.97 21.53 3.06
N ARG A 81 -7.95 21.80 1.76
CA ARG A 81 -7.79 20.78 0.72
C ARG A 81 -6.44 20.99 0.06
N GLU A 82 -5.81 19.90 -0.35
CA GLU A 82 -4.58 19.97 -1.12
C GLU A 82 -4.87 20.61 -2.48
N GLU A 83 -4.14 21.69 -2.77
CA GLU A 83 -4.26 22.45 -4.01
C GLU A 83 -2.92 22.38 -4.74
N LEU A 84 -2.78 21.36 -5.58
CA LEU A 84 -1.62 21.19 -6.46
C LEU A 84 -1.95 21.68 -7.86
N ARG A 85 -0.96 22.28 -8.54
CA ARG A 85 -1.09 22.66 -9.96
C ARG A 85 -1.42 21.47 -10.86
N CYS A 86 -0.93 20.28 -10.47
CA CYS A 86 -1.25 19.02 -11.10
C CYS A 86 -1.65 18.01 -10.02
N PRO A 87 -2.73 17.24 -10.20
CA PRO A 87 -3.12 16.22 -9.23
C PRO A 87 -2.05 15.12 -9.13
N ARG A 88 -2.00 14.44 -7.98
CA ARG A 88 -1.15 13.26 -7.82
C ARG A 88 -1.72 12.12 -8.63
N ILE A 89 -0.92 11.58 -9.55
CA ILE A 89 -1.31 10.50 -10.45
C ILE A 89 -0.17 9.49 -10.52
N TYR A 90 -0.51 8.21 -10.50
CA TYR A 90 0.45 7.13 -10.72
C TYR A 90 -0.20 5.99 -11.50
N SER A 91 0.49 5.47 -12.51
CA SER A 91 0.06 4.30 -13.27
C SER A 91 0.59 3.04 -12.61
N LEU A 92 -0.33 2.21 -12.11
CA LEU A 92 -0.01 0.94 -11.46
C LEU A 92 0.28 -0.11 -12.54
N ASP A 93 1.26 -0.96 -12.28
CA ASP A 93 1.56 -2.09 -13.15
C ASP A 93 0.71 -3.33 -12.78
N ASP A 94 0.72 -4.33 -13.68
CA ASP A 94 -0.05 -5.56 -13.50
C ASP A 94 0.67 -6.64 -12.65
N ILE A 95 1.88 -6.33 -12.15
CA ILE A 95 2.78 -7.29 -11.49
C ILE A 95 2.67 -7.13 -9.96
N HIS A 96 2.79 -5.91 -9.47
CA HIS A 96 2.85 -5.63 -8.05
C HIS A 96 1.45 -5.51 -7.45
N LYS A 97 1.26 -6.20 -6.32
CA LYS A 97 0.03 -6.10 -5.52
C LYS A 97 0.13 -5.11 -4.37
N TYR A 98 1.33 -4.66 -4.05
CA TYR A 98 1.60 -3.83 -2.89
C TYR A 98 2.40 -2.62 -3.31
N TYR A 99 1.95 -1.44 -2.90
CA TYR A 99 2.62 -0.19 -3.19
C TYR A 99 2.74 0.63 -1.91
N HIS A 100 3.86 1.33 -1.77
CA HIS A 100 4.04 2.37 -0.78
C HIS A 100 4.15 3.72 -1.47
N ILE A 101 3.38 4.69 -1.01
CA ILE A 101 3.40 6.07 -1.49
C ILE A 101 3.85 6.95 -0.35
N TYR A 102 4.92 7.70 -0.58
CA TYR A 102 5.42 8.71 0.34
C TYR A 102 5.31 10.10 -0.26
N ASP A 103 4.59 10.96 0.44
CA ASP A 103 4.27 12.31 0.01
C ASP A 103 4.73 13.37 1.02
N ARG A 104 4.79 14.61 0.53
CA ARG A 104 4.86 15.81 1.34
C ARG A 104 3.76 16.74 0.91
N TRP A 105 3.11 17.38 1.87
CA TRP A 105 2.07 18.36 1.59
C TRP A 105 2.63 19.49 0.70
N ASP A 106 1.83 19.98 -0.25
CA ASP A 106 2.19 20.98 -1.28
C ASP A 106 3.35 20.59 -2.22
N ASN A 107 3.87 19.36 -2.16
CA ASN A 107 4.83 18.85 -3.14
C ASN A 107 4.10 17.94 -4.14
N PRO A 108 3.97 18.31 -5.43
CA PRO A 108 3.28 17.48 -6.42
C PRO A 108 4.02 16.18 -6.72
N GLN A 109 5.33 16.10 -6.43
CA GLN A 109 6.10 14.89 -6.66
C GLN A 109 5.87 13.89 -5.54
N SER A 110 5.37 12.72 -5.92
CA SER A 110 5.08 11.60 -5.04
C SER A 110 6.15 10.53 -5.21
N SER A 111 6.65 9.97 -4.11
CA SER A 111 7.56 8.82 -4.15
C SER A 111 6.75 7.54 -4.08
N VAL A 112 6.63 6.83 -5.20
CA VAL A 112 5.90 5.56 -5.27
C VAL A 112 6.89 4.40 -5.37
N SER A 113 6.76 3.44 -4.48
CA SER A 113 7.61 2.27 -4.38
C SER A 113 6.76 1.00 -4.51
N PRO A 114 6.82 0.28 -5.64
CA PRO A 114 6.25 -1.06 -5.73
C PRO A 114 6.99 -1.99 -4.78
N LEU A 115 6.24 -2.79 -4.02
CA LEU A 115 6.78 -3.72 -3.05
C LEU A 115 6.62 -5.14 -3.58
N THR A 116 7.74 -5.84 -3.69
CA THR A 116 7.78 -7.29 -3.93
C THR A 116 8.03 -7.99 -2.62
N PHE A 117 7.12 -8.88 -2.23
CA PHE A 117 7.44 -9.89 -1.24
C PHE A 117 8.12 -11.03 -1.98
N GLY A 118 9.46 -11.01 -2.01
CA GLY A 118 10.20 -12.19 -2.41
C GLY A 118 9.87 -13.32 -1.43
N ALA A 119 9.60 -14.52 -1.95
CA ALA A 119 9.90 -15.71 -1.17
C ALA A 119 11.37 -15.58 -0.78
N LEU A 120 11.68 -15.62 0.52
CA LEU A 120 13.06 -15.73 0.97
C LEU A 120 13.69 -16.87 0.16
N PRO A 121 14.87 -16.68 -0.46
CA PRO A 121 15.59 -17.84 -0.96
C PRO A 121 15.71 -18.78 0.24
N LEU A 122 15.19 -20.01 0.09
CA LEU A 122 15.60 -21.08 0.98
C LEU A 122 17.11 -21.10 0.86
N SER A 123 17.80 -20.61 1.88
CA SER A 123 19.23 -20.75 1.97
C SER A 123 19.48 -22.24 2.12
N ASP A 124 19.78 -22.90 0.99
CA ASP A 124 20.44 -24.18 1.02
C ASP A 124 21.71 -23.98 1.85
N GLU A 125 21.74 -24.65 2.99
CA GLU A 125 22.82 -24.69 3.94
C GLU A 125 24.00 -25.43 3.29
N LYS A 126 24.69 -24.78 2.35
CA LYS A 126 25.93 -25.26 1.76
C LYS A 126 26.95 -24.14 1.68
N THR A 127 27.71 -24.10 2.78
CA THR A 127 29.16 -23.90 2.80
C THR A 127 29.66 -22.55 2.31
N PHE A 128 30.00 -21.70 3.29
CA PHE A 128 30.98 -20.64 3.13
C PHE A 128 32.29 -21.22 2.55
N SER A 129 32.56 -20.94 1.29
CA SER A 129 33.91 -20.93 0.75
C SER A 129 34.14 -19.57 0.09
N SER A 130 34.81 -18.71 0.86
CA SER A 130 35.48 -17.50 0.43
C SER A 130 36.36 -17.80 -0.78
N ASN A 131 36.14 -17.09 -1.89
CA ASN A 131 37.21 -16.71 -2.82
C ASN A 131 36.84 -15.37 -3.47
N ASN A 132 37.80 -14.46 -3.39
CA ASN A 132 37.74 -13.08 -3.88
C ASN A 132 37.59 -13.01 -5.41
N GLU A 133 37.15 -11.82 -5.83
CA GLU A 133 37.16 -11.22 -7.18
C GLU A 133 35.86 -11.31 -8.00
N GLY A 134 35.16 -10.17 -8.08
CA GLY A 134 34.04 -9.94 -8.97
C GLY A 134 33.02 -8.96 -8.37
N GLY A 135 33.14 -7.68 -8.73
CA GLY A 135 32.39 -6.59 -8.12
C GLY A 135 30.87 -6.69 -8.27
N TYR A 136 30.17 -6.55 -7.14
CA TYR A 136 28.77 -6.17 -7.10
C TYR A 136 28.61 -4.97 -6.17
N PHE A 137 28.09 -3.87 -6.72
CA PHE A 137 27.69 -2.70 -5.96
C PHE A 137 26.63 -3.11 -4.93
N SER A 138 27.03 -3.17 -3.66
CA SER A 138 26.09 -3.19 -2.54
C SER A 138 25.52 -1.78 -2.38
N PRO A 139 24.18 -1.58 -2.33
CA PRO A 139 23.63 -0.30 -1.92
C PRO A 139 24.11 -0.06 -0.48
N ARG A 140 24.80 1.07 -0.27
CA ARG A 140 25.18 1.52 1.07
C ARG A 140 23.93 1.52 1.94
N SER A 141 23.98 0.70 2.99
CA SER A 141 23.03 0.68 4.10
C SER A 141 22.68 2.12 4.52
N SER A 142 21.47 2.55 4.18
CA SER A 142 20.86 3.74 4.79
C SER A 142 20.35 3.31 6.16
N ARG A 143 20.83 3.97 7.23
CA ARG A 143 20.49 3.68 8.63
C ARG A 143 19.02 3.96 9.00
N TYR A 144 18.14 4.22 8.04
CA TYR A 144 16.75 4.64 8.28
C TYR A 144 15.69 3.79 7.58
N ILE A 145 16.06 2.68 6.92
CA ILE A 145 15.06 1.77 6.35
C ILE A 145 14.64 0.77 7.43
N THR A 146 13.67 1.15 8.26
CA THR A 146 12.93 0.19 9.08
C THR A 146 12.01 -0.61 8.16
N SER A 147 12.42 -1.85 7.86
CA SER A 147 11.56 -2.84 7.22
C SER A 147 10.31 -3.06 8.07
N ILE A 148 9.13 -2.67 7.55
CA ILE A 148 7.85 -2.89 8.22
C ILE A 148 7.44 -4.33 7.98
N TYR A 149 7.46 -5.15 9.03
CA TYR A 149 6.90 -6.49 9.02
C TYR A 149 5.41 -6.43 9.33
N VAL A 150 4.57 -6.88 8.38
CA VAL A 150 3.14 -7.08 8.61
C VAL A 150 2.92 -8.57 8.81
N THR A 151 2.63 -8.99 10.04
CA THR A 151 2.23 -10.38 10.31
C THR A 151 0.80 -10.64 9.79
N PRO A 152 0.57 -11.69 9.00
CA PRO A 152 -0.77 -12.05 8.57
C PRO A 152 -1.61 -12.50 9.78
N LYS A 153 -2.81 -11.92 9.95
CA LYS A 153 -3.81 -12.43 10.89
C LYS A 153 -4.31 -13.78 10.39
N LYS A 154 -4.10 -14.85 11.18
CA LYS A 154 -4.83 -16.12 10.99
C LYS A 154 -6.30 -15.86 11.28
N VAL A 155 -7.14 -16.00 10.26
CA VAL A 155 -8.59 -16.15 10.44
C VAL A 155 -8.81 -17.56 10.98
N LYS A 156 -9.52 -17.66 12.10
CA LYS A 156 -9.90 -18.92 12.71
C LYS A 156 -11.23 -19.32 12.07
N ASP A 157 -11.22 -20.35 11.24
CA ASP A 157 -12.43 -20.95 10.71
C ASP A 157 -13.23 -21.52 11.88
N THR A 158 -14.39 -20.94 12.16
CA THR A 158 -15.41 -21.57 13.00
C THR A 158 -16.35 -22.34 12.07
N ASN A 159 -15.99 -23.59 11.78
CA ASN A 159 -16.98 -24.60 11.45
C ASN A 159 -17.62 -25.04 12.77
N SER A 160 -18.89 -24.72 12.95
CA SER A 160 -19.77 -25.47 13.85
C SER A 160 -20.71 -26.29 12.97
N ASP A 161 -20.23 -27.48 12.61
CA ASP A 161 -21.11 -28.61 12.37
C ASP A 161 -21.53 -29.09 13.76
N ASP A 162 -22.82 -29.03 14.07
CA ASP A 162 -23.42 -29.87 15.11
C ASP A 162 -24.71 -30.44 14.54
N ASP A 163 -24.59 -31.69 14.10
CA ASP A 163 -25.66 -32.65 13.94
C ASP A 163 -26.29 -32.94 15.32
N ASN A 164 -27.61 -32.72 15.44
CA ASN A 164 -28.55 -33.63 16.11
C ASN A 164 -30.00 -33.22 15.85
#